data_AF-A0A7C1RP91-F1
#
_entry.id   AF-A0A7C1RP91-F1
#
_cell.length_a   1.000
_cell.length_b   1.000
_cell.length_c   1.000
_cell.angle_alpha   90.00
_cell.angle_beta   90.00
_cell.angle_gamma   90.00
#
_symmetry.space_group_name_H-M   'P 1'
#
loop_
_entity.id
_entity.type
_entity.pdbx_description
1 polymer ?
#
loop_
_entity_poly.entity_id
_entity_poly.type
_entity_poly.pdbx_seq_one_letter_code
_entity_poly.pdbx_strand_id
1 'polypeptide(L)'
;MGWRKIFLNKWTLLILSITLLLSILIYKDFEPPLTMESEPTGITTELSSILLDSSVTYDQVRPVLERRCVVCHGCYDAPCQLKLSSNEGLQRGGTEELVYDYKRITPVQPTRLFVDARSTAQWRSRGFTSVLNEGG
;
A
#
# COMPACT_ATOMS: atom_id res chain seq x y z
N MET A 1 -12.22 -26.47 -41.22
CA MET A 1 -12.24 -25.16 -40.52
C MET A 1 -11.92 -24.06 -41.52
N GLY A 2 -12.94 -23.48 -42.16
CA GLY A 2 -12.76 -22.44 -43.19
C GLY A 2 -12.54 -21.07 -42.54
N TRP A 3 -11.39 -20.44 -42.80
CA TRP A 3 -11.08 -19.10 -42.32
C TRP A 3 -11.81 -18.08 -43.21
N ARG A 4 -12.84 -17.41 -42.67
CA ARG A 4 -13.50 -16.28 -43.33
C ARG A 4 -12.51 -15.12 -43.38
N LYS A 5 -12.00 -14.80 -44.57
CA LYS A 5 -11.26 -13.56 -44.82
C LYS A 5 -12.21 -12.39 -44.59
N ILE A 6 -12.05 -11.68 -43.48
CA ILE A 6 -12.82 -10.48 -43.15
C ILE A 6 -12.31 -9.39 -44.10
N PHE A 7 -13.11 -9.02 -45.09
CA PHE A 7 -12.84 -7.83 -45.90
C PHE A 7 -13.16 -6.60 -45.03
N LEU A 8 -12.16 -6.07 -44.34
CA LEU A 8 -12.29 -4.84 -43.57
C LEU A 8 -12.53 -3.68 -44.53
N ASN A 9 -13.72 -3.09 -44.46
CA ASN A 9 -14.04 -1.91 -45.23
C ASN A 9 -13.37 -0.68 -44.56
N LYS A 10 -13.01 0.34 -45.34
CA LYS A 10 -12.30 1.52 -44.81
C LYS A 10 -13.10 2.25 -43.71
N TRP A 11 -14.43 2.14 -43.73
CA TRP A 11 -15.31 2.70 -42.71
C TRP A 11 -15.27 1.92 -41.38
N THR A 12 -15.14 0.61 -41.42
CA THR A 12 -15.01 -0.25 -40.23
C THR A 12 -13.68 -0.01 -39.53
N LEU A 13 -12.61 0.24 -40.29
CA LEU A 13 -11.32 0.67 -39.74
C LEU A 13 -11.42 2.06 -39.08
N LEU A 14 -12.12 3.00 -39.72
CA LEU A 14 -12.36 4.33 -39.15
C LEU A 14 -13.20 4.27 -37.87
N ILE A 15 -14.29 3.50 -37.87
CA ILE A 15 -15.17 3.35 -36.70
C ILE A 15 -14.39 2.72 -35.53
N LEU A 16 -13.61 1.66 -35.78
CA LEU A 16 -12.79 1.02 -34.74
C LEU A 16 -11.74 1.98 -34.17
N SER A 17 -11.08 2.76 -35.03
CA SER A 17 -10.12 3.79 -34.60
C SER A 17 -10.77 4.87 -33.72
N ILE A 18 -11.95 5.36 -34.11
CA ILE A 18 -12.70 6.36 -33.35
C ILE A 18 -13.14 5.79 -31.99
N THR A 19 -13.65 4.55 -31.95
CA THR A 19 -14.05 3.92 -30.68
C THR A 19 -12.87 3.71 -29.73
N LEU A 20 -11.69 3.36 -30.26
CA LEU A 20 -10.46 3.20 -29.47
C LEU A 20 -9.95 4.55 -28.93
N LEU A 21 -10.03 5.61 -29.73
CA LEU A 21 -9.64 6.95 -29.28
C LEU A 21 -10.61 7.50 -28.22
N LEU A 22 -11.91 7.27 -28.39
CA LEU A 22 -12.91 7.69 -27.40
C LEU A 22 -12.72 6.99 -26.06
N SER A 23 -12.43 5.68 -26.07
CA SER A 23 -12.22 4.92 -24.83
C SER A 23 -10.96 5.36 -24.09
N ILE A 24 -9.88 5.72 -24.80
CA ILE A 24 -8.66 6.28 -24.20
C ILE A 24 -8.92 7.66 -23.58
N LEU A 25 -9.74 8.50 -24.23
CA LEU A 25 -10.16 9.79 -23.68
C LEU A 25 -10.94 9.61 -22.37
N ILE A 26 -11.96 8.74 -22.38
CA ILE A 26 -12.77 8.43 -21.19
C ILE A 26 -11.92 7.86 -20.06
N TYR A 27 -10.89 7.06 -20.38
CA TYR A 27 -10.01 6.47 -19.37
C TYR A 27 -9.18 7.52 -18.62
N LYS A 28 -8.78 8.62 -19.29
CA LYS A 28 -8.06 9.73 -18.62
C LYS A 28 -8.93 10.51 -17.65
N ASP A 29 -10.22 10.65 -17.95
CA ASP A 29 -11.18 11.32 -17.05
C ASP A 29 -11.57 10.43 -15.85
N PHE A 30 -11.31 9.12 -15.93
CA PHE A 30 -11.64 8.15 -14.90
C PHE A 30 -10.44 7.69 -14.06
N GLU A 31 -9.32 8.45 -14.08
CA GLU A 31 -8.28 8.26 -13.07
C GLU A 31 -8.87 8.72 -11.73
N PRO A 32 -9.19 7.81 -10.80
CA PRO A 32 -9.70 8.24 -9.50
C PRO A 32 -8.62 9.07 -8.82
N PRO A 33 -8.95 10.24 -8.24
CA PRO A 33 -7.95 11.04 -7.54
C PRO A 33 -7.42 10.22 -6.36
N LEU A 34 -6.17 9.76 -6.46
CA LEU A 34 -5.42 9.16 -5.34
C LEU A 34 -4.92 10.22 -4.35
N THR A 35 -5.41 11.45 -4.45
CA THR A 35 -5.16 12.50 -3.48
C THR A 35 -6.40 12.63 -2.61
N MET A 36 -6.42 11.86 -1.53
CA MET A 36 -7.14 12.25 -0.32
C MET A 36 -6.49 13.51 0.22
N GLU A 37 -6.87 14.67 -0.33
CA GLU A 37 -6.46 15.96 0.20
C GLU A 37 -7.43 16.26 1.35
N SER A 38 -7.08 15.77 2.54
CA SER A 38 -7.78 16.13 3.77
C SER A 38 -7.42 17.58 4.09
N GLU A 39 -8.35 18.50 3.83
CA GLU A 39 -8.27 19.89 4.30
C GLU A 39 -8.29 19.88 5.84
N PRO A 40 -7.20 20.26 6.53
CA PRO A 40 -7.20 20.25 7.98
C PRO A 40 -8.05 21.42 8.45
N THR A 41 -9.27 21.13 8.92
CA THR A 41 -10.10 22.13 9.59
C THR A 41 -9.35 22.62 10.83
N GLY A 42 -8.82 23.84 10.76
CA GLY A 42 -7.89 24.44 11.73
C GLY A 42 -8.50 24.73 13.10
N ILE A 43 -8.80 23.68 13.87
CA ILE A 43 -9.26 23.77 15.27
C ILE A 43 -8.40 22.87 16.20
N THR A 44 -7.49 22.06 15.67
CA THR A 44 -6.80 21.04 16.46
C THR A 44 -5.52 21.51 17.15
N THR A 45 -4.85 22.57 16.69
CA THR A 45 -3.47 22.91 17.14
C THR A 45 -3.39 23.32 18.62
N GLU A 46 -4.39 24.03 19.14
CA GLU A 46 -4.39 24.53 20.53
C GLU A 46 -4.99 23.52 21.54
N LEU A 47 -5.88 22.63 21.09
CA LEU A 47 -6.47 21.59 21.95
C LEU A 47 -5.60 20.33 22.01
N SER A 48 -4.82 20.07 20.96
CA SER A 48 -3.88 18.94 20.92
C SER A 48 -2.68 19.17 21.82
N SER A 49 -2.14 20.38 21.89
CA SER A 49 -1.01 20.73 22.76
C SER A 49 -1.32 20.59 24.26
N ILE A 50 -2.58 20.78 24.67
CA ILE A 50 -3.02 20.62 26.08
C ILE A 50 -3.25 19.14 26.45
N LEU A 51 -3.58 18.28 25.49
CA LEU A 51 -3.81 16.84 25.70
C LEU A 51 -2.58 15.96 25.41
N LEU A 52 -1.50 16.52 24.83
CA LEU A 52 -0.30 15.78 24.43
C LEU A 52 0.72 15.53 25.56
N ASP A 53 0.46 15.98 26.79
CA ASP A 53 1.44 15.88 27.89
C ASP A 53 1.71 14.43 28.35
N SER A 54 0.86 13.47 27.96
CA SER A 54 1.12 12.05 28.18
C SER A 54 1.54 11.36 26.89
N SER A 55 2.79 10.89 26.82
CA SER A 55 3.27 10.02 25.74
C SER A 55 2.45 8.74 25.70
N VAL A 56 1.82 8.44 24.56
CA VAL A 56 1.10 7.19 24.35
C VAL A 56 2.10 6.04 24.24
N THR A 57 1.94 4.99 25.06
CA THR A 57 2.82 3.82 25.06
C THR A 57 2.25 2.70 24.19
N TYR A 58 3.12 1.77 23.74
CA TYR A 58 2.68 0.62 22.96
C TYR A 58 1.65 -0.24 23.70
N ASP A 59 1.79 -0.43 25.01
CA ASP A 59 0.86 -1.24 25.81
C ASP A 59 -0.56 -0.64 25.83
N GLN A 60 -0.70 0.68 25.71
CA GLN A 60 -1.99 1.34 25.60
C GLN A 60 -2.64 1.10 24.22
N VAL A 61 -1.83 0.99 23.16
CA VAL A 61 -2.30 0.83 21.78
C VAL A 61 -2.51 -0.63 21.39
N ARG A 62 -1.73 -1.56 21.97
CA ARG A 62 -1.77 -3.00 21.67
C ARG A 62 -3.19 -3.59 21.67
N PRO A 63 -4.07 -3.34 22.67
CA PRO A 63 -5.41 -3.93 22.67
C PRO A 63 -6.30 -3.47 21.50
N VAL A 64 -6.02 -2.31 20.91
CA VAL A 64 -6.74 -1.82 19.72
C VAL A 64 -6.23 -2.55 18.48
N LEU A 65 -4.90 -2.65 18.32
CA LEU A 65 -4.27 -3.35 17.19
C LEU A 65 -4.68 -4.82 17.15
N GLU A 66 -4.68 -5.49 18.29
CA GLU A 66 -5.06 -6.91 18.39
C GLU A 66 -6.52 -7.14 17.99
N ARG A 67 -7.43 -6.28 18.42
CA ARG A 67 -8.87 -6.43 18.15
C ARG A 67 -9.29 -6.03 16.74
N ARG A 68 -8.55 -5.13 16.08
CA ARG A 68 -8.98 -4.49 14.82
C ARG A 68 -8.07 -4.79 13.63
N CYS A 69 -6.77 -4.98 13.87
CA CYS A 69 -5.77 -4.94 12.80
C CYS A 69 -5.05 -6.27 12.62
N VAL A 70 -4.73 -6.98 13.71
CA VAL A 70 -3.94 -8.23 13.67
C VAL A 70 -4.62 -9.34 12.88
N VAL A 71 -5.94 -9.32 12.72
CA VAL A 71 -6.66 -10.26 11.86
C VAL A 71 -6.17 -10.25 10.40
N CYS A 72 -5.75 -9.08 9.91
CA CYS A 72 -5.17 -8.93 8.56
C CYS A 72 -3.65 -8.69 8.58
N HIS A 73 -3.12 -8.12 9.67
CA HIS A 73 -1.72 -7.71 9.83
C HIS A 73 -0.94 -8.55 10.87
N GLY A 74 -1.32 -9.81 11.04
CA GLY A 74 -0.70 -10.70 12.04
C GLY A 74 0.57 -11.42 11.55
N CYS A 75 0.76 -11.54 10.24
CA CYS A 75 1.80 -12.36 9.62
C CYS A 75 2.64 -11.55 8.61
N TYR A 76 3.70 -12.16 8.07
CA TYR A 76 4.60 -11.53 7.10
C TYR A 76 4.01 -11.45 5.69
N ASP A 77 2.94 -12.19 5.41
CA ASP A 77 2.17 -12.17 4.16
C ASP A 77 0.98 -11.19 4.18
N ALA A 78 0.86 -10.41 5.26
CA ALA A 78 -0.11 -9.32 5.35
C ALA A 78 0.09 -8.28 4.24
N PRO A 79 -0.95 -7.47 3.91
CA PRO A 79 -0.79 -6.35 3.00
C PRO A 79 0.37 -5.43 3.42
N CYS A 80 1.17 -5.00 2.45
CA CYS A 80 2.41 -4.25 2.65
C CYS A 80 3.44 -4.94 3.57
N GLN A 81 3.33 -6.26 3.79
CA GLN A 81 4.09 -7.03 4.79
C GLN A 81 4.09 -6.43 6.20
N LEU A 82 3.10 -5.59 6.51
CA LEU A 82 3.04 -4.85 7.77
C LEU A 82 2.58 -5.79 8.89
N LYS A 83 3.39 -5.93 9.94
CA LYS A 83 3.13 -6.82 11.08
C LYS A 83 2.80 -6.00 12.33
N LEU A 84 1.53 -6.02 12.74
CA LEU A 84 1.02 -5.23 13.87
C LEU A 84 0.90 -6.02 15.19
N SER A 85 1.27 -7.30 15.18
CA SER A 85 1.18 -8.18 16.34
C SER A 85 2.30 -8.00 17.38
N SER A 86 3.23 -7.06 17.17
CA SER A 86 4.42 -6.86 18.01
C SER A 86 5.01 -5.47 17.79
N ASN A 87 5.60 -4.87 18.82
CA ASN A 87 6.22 -3.54 18.72
C ASN A 87 7.32 -3.48 17.65
N GLU A 88 8.13 -4.54 17.52
CA GLU A 88 9.20 -4.63 16.53
C GLU A 88 8.67 -4.75 15.10
N GLY A 89 7.46 -5.30 14.95
CA GLY A 89 6.75 -5.31 13.67
C GLY A 89 6.28 -3.91 13.26
N LEU A 90 5.83 -3.09 14.23
CA LEU A 90 5.49 -1.68 14.00
C LEU A 90 6.76 -0.89 13.60
N GLN A 91 7.85 -1.05 14.36
CA GLN A 91 9.11 -0.37 14.09
C GLN A 91 9.73 -0.78 12.75
N ARG A 92 9.59 -2.06 12.35
CA ARG A 92 10.01 -2.53 11.03
C ARG A 92 9.33 -1.73 9.92
N GLY A 93 8.02 -1.47 10.07
CA GLY A 93 7.21 -0.80 9.07
C GLY A 93 6.70 -1.73 7.97
N GLY A 94 6.35 -1.16 6.82
CA GLY A 94 5.81 -1.88 5.67
C GLY A 94 6.66 -1.72 4.40
N THR A 95 6.43 -2.58 3.42
CA THR A 95 7.07 -2.53 2.10
C THR A 95 6.04 -2.78 1.01
N GLU A 96 6.25 -2.17 -0.17
CA GLU A 96 5.43 -2.41 -1.35
C GLU A 96 5.80 -3.73 -2.07
N GLU A 97 6.88 -4.41 -1.66
CA GLU A 97 7.26 -5.67 -2.29
C GLU A 97 6.19 -6.75 -2.06
N LEU A 98 5.69 -7.31 -3.17
CA LEU A 98 4.71 -8.38 -3.16
C LEU A 98 5.35 -9.70 -2.70
N VAL A 99 4.77 -10.28 -1.64
CA VAL A 99 5.10 -11.63 -1.15
C VAL A 99 4.69 -12.68 -2.19
N TYR A 100 3.48 -12.54 -2.73
CA TYR A 100 2.95 -13.42 -3.78
C TYR A 100 2.92 -12.68 -5.12
N ASP A 101 4.02 -12.81 -5.87
CA ASP A 101 4.09 -12.36 -7.26
C ASP A 101 4.02 -13.58 -8.20
N TYR A 102 2.93 -13.67 -8.97
CA TYR A 102 2.67 -14.79 -9.88
C TYR A 102 3.69 -14.92 -11.02
N LYS A 103 4.46 -13.86 -11.31
CA LYS A 103 5.53 -13.88 -12.32
C LYS A 103 6.84 -14.43 -11.76
N ARG A 104 6.97 -14.52 -10.44
CA ARG A 104 8.21 -14.91 -9.75
C ARG A 104 8.36 -16.44 -9.78
N ILE A 105 9.45 -16.90 -10.41
CA ILE A 105 9.81 -18.34 -10.48
C ILE A 105 10.87 -18.75 -9.45
N THR A 106 11.44 -17.77 -8.75
CA THR A 106 12.40 -17.98 -7.66
C THR A 106 11.83 -17.49 -6.33
N PRO A 107 12.27 -18.04 -5.19
CA PRO A 107 11.83 -17.55 -3.88
C PRO A 107 12.23 -16.10 -3.65
N VAL A 108 11.34 -15.32 -3.01
CA VAL A 108 11.66 -14.02 -2.45
C VAL A 108 12.54 -14.17 -1.20
N GLN A 109 13.34 -13.14 -0.90
CA GLN A 109 14.09 -13.10 0.35
C GLN A 109 13.14 -12.97 1.54
N PRO A 110 13.35 -13.74 2.64
CA PRO A 110 12.50 -13.66 3.81
C PRO A 110 12.73 -12.36 4.59
N THR A 111 11.68 -11.95 5.31
CA THR A 111 11.58 -10.67 6.04
C THR A 111 11.29 -10.89 7.54
N ARG A 112 11.76 -12.00 8.11
CA ARG A 112 11.54 -12.39 9.50
C ARG A 112 12.30 -11.47 10.45
N LEU A 113 11.61 -11.04 11.51
CA LEU A 113 12.21 -10.24 12.59
C LEU A 113 13.35 -11.01 13.25
N PHE A 114 14.42 -10.29 13.58
CA PHE A 114 15.63 -10.76 14.29
C PHE A 114 16.50 -11.79 13.56
N VAL A 115 16.00 -12.39 12.48
CA VAL A 115 16.71 -13.35 11.64
C VAL A 115 17.26 -12.65 10.40
N ASP A 116 16.38 -12.03 9.62
CA ASP A 116 16.74 -11.47 8.31
C ASP A 116 17.19 -10.00 8.45
N ALA A 117 16.75 -9.30 9.51
CA ALA A 117 17.35 -8.06 10.00
C ALA A 117 17.05 -7.85 11.50
N ARG A 118 17.91 -7.10 12.18
CA ARG A 118 17.94 -6.90 13.64
C ARG A 118 17.71 -5.45 14.08
N SER A 119 17.66 -4.48 13.16
CA SER A 119 17.43 -3.07 13.48
C SER A 119 16.51 -2.39 12.47
N THR A 120 15.87 -1.30 12.89
CA THR A 120 15.05 -0.45 12.02
C THR A 120 15.85 0.06 10.82
N ALA A 121 17.08 0.52 11.03
CA ALA A 121 17.98 0.95 9.95
C ALA A 121 18.24 -0.15 8.90
N GLN A 122 18.42 -1.40 9.34
CA GLN A 122 18.57 -2.53 8.42
C GLN A 122 17.29 -2.77 7.61
N TRP A 123 16.11 -2.60 8.21
CA TRP A 123 14.84 -2.69 7.49
C TRP A 123 14.66 -1.55 6.48
N ARG A 124 15.05 -0.32 6.83
CA ARG A 124 15.05 0.82 5.89
C ARG A 124 15.95 0.53 4.68
N SER A 125 17.14 -0.04 4.90
CA SER A 125 18.04 -0.47 3.82
C SER A 125 17.48 -1.59 2.93
N ARG A 126 16.48 -2.32 3.44
CA ARG A 126 15.74 -3.38 2.73
C ARG A 126 14.43 -2.88 2.12
N GLY A 127 14.22 -1.57 2.02
CA GLY A 127 13.04 -0.99 1.37
C GLY A 127 11.75 -1.05 2.22
N PHE A 128 11.87 -1.16 3.55
CA PHE A 128 10.74 -0.96 4.46
C PHE A 128 10.64 0.50 4.89
N THR A 129 9.45 1.08 4.75
CA THR A 129 9.12 2.45 5.15
C THR A 129 8.42 2.47 6.50
N SER A 130 8.68 3.50 7.30
CA SER A 130 8.00 3.65 8.60
C SER A 130 6.49 3.90 8.43
N VAL A 131 5.72 3.35 9.37
CA VAL A 131 4.29 3.66 9.57
C VAL A 131 4.05 4.49 10.82
N LEU A 132 5.12 4.83 11.54
CA LEU A 132 5.10 5.66 12.73
C LEU A 132 5.53 7.08 12.36
N ASN A 133 5.04 8.07 13.10
CA ASN A 133 5.61 9.40 13.05
C ASN A 133 6.96 9.39 13.77
N GLU A 134 8.02 9.00 13.07
CA GLU A 134 9.39 8.91 13.61
C GLU A 134 10.04 10.30 13.81
N GLY A 135 9.37 11.38 13.39
CA GLY A 135 9.86 12.75 13.53
C GLY A 135 11.03 13.04 12.57
N GLY A 136 10.81 14.02 11.68
CA GLY A 136 11.88 14.90 11.23
C GLY A 136 11.90 16.13 12.13
#